data_AF-A0A415CZ76-F1
#
_entry.id   AF-A0A415CZ76-F1
#
_cell.length_a   1.000
_cell.length_b   1.000
_cell.length_c   1.000
_cell.angle_alpha   90.00
_cell.angle_beta   90.00
_cell.angle_gamma   90.00
#
_symmetry.space_group_name_H-M   'P 1'
#
loop_
_entity.id
_entity.type
_entity.pdbx_description
1 polymer ?
#
loop_
_entity_poly.entity_id
_entity_poly.type
_entity_poly.pdbx_seq_one_letter_code
_entity_poly.pdbx_strand_id
1 'polypeptide(L)'
;MSNRHKNKTISFRITEAERKQIEARILASGMMKKDYFIRSCIYNRICVVGKKETIYPLVQTVNALYLQLLEMQKAFTGADVDTVVTAISDTLPSSEAIKYLQTEYINMLSALF
;
A
#
# COMPACT_ATOMS: atom_id res chain seq x y z
N MET A 1 -0.21 -31.46 24.81
CA MET A 1 0.72 -30.69 23.96
C MET A 1 0.06 -29.35 23.65
N SER A 2 0.50 -28.23 24.23
CA SER A 2 -0.09 -26.92 23.94
C SER A 2 0.35 -26.46 22.54
N ASN A 3 -0.60 -26.15 21.65
CA ASN A 3 -0.39 -25.55 20.33
C ASN A 3 0.12 -24.09 20.42
N ARG A 4 1.21 -23.87 21.15
CA ARG A 4 1.80 -22.55 21.34
C ARG A 4 2.70 -22.26 20.15
N HIS A 5 2.21 -21.42 19.24
CA HIS A 5 2.98 -20.94 18.09
C HIS A 5 4.17 -20.12 18.61
N LYS A 6 5.39 -20.55 18.28
CA LYS A 6 6.61 -19.85 18.66
C LYS A 6 6.89 -18.75 17.64
N ASN A 7 6.66 -17.50 18.04
CA ASN A 7 7.03 -16.34 17.23
C ASN A 7 8.55 -16.14 17.27
N LYS A 8 9.14 -15.72 16.14
CA LYS A 8 10.57 -15.40 16.04
C LYS A 8 10.84 -14.01 16.63
N THR A 9 12.00 -13.84 17.25
CA THR A 9 12.48 -12.54 17.76
C THR A 9 13.34 -11.84 16.72
N ILE A 10 13.10 -10.55 16.51
CA ILE A 10 13.95 -9.66 15.71
C ILE A 10 14.63 -8.69 16.67
N SER A 11 15.95 -8.50 16.52
CA SER A 11 16.73 -7.60 17.36
C SER A 11 17.65 -6.75 16.49
N PHE A 12 17.84 -5.49 16.88
CA PHE A 12 18.68 -4.52 16.19
C PHE A 12 19.78 -4.03 17.13
N ARG A 13 20.96 -3.76 16.59
CA ARG A 13 22.02 -3.02 17.28
C ARG A 13 21.87 -1.56 16.90
N ILE A 14 21.80 -0.69 17.89
CA ILE A 14 21.62 0.76 17.69
C ILE A 14 22.60 1.51 18.58
N THR A 15 22.99 2.68 18.11
CA THR A 15 23.75 3.68 18.87
C THR A 15 22.84 4.39 19.88
N GLU A 16 23.45 5.09 20.82
CA GLU A 16 22.70 5.86 21.83
C GLU A 16 21.87 7.00 21.22
N ALA A 17 22.36 7.62 20.14
CA ALA A 17 21.64 8.67 19.42
C ALA A 17 20.38 8.12 18.75
N GLU A 18 20.50 6.98 18.05
CA GLU A 18 19.36 6.29 17.43
C GLU A 18 18.35 5.84 18.49
N ARG A 19 18.84 5.34 19.63
CA ARG A 19 17.97 4.96 20.75
C ARG A 19 17.11 6.13 21.23
N LYS A 20 17.71 7.29 21.48
CA LYS A 20 16.99 8.50 21.91
C LYS A 20 15.91 8.92 20.91
N GLN A 21 16.23 8.87 19.61
CA GLN A 21 15.26 9.19 18.56
C GLN A 21 14.09 8.20 18.52
N ILE A 22 14.37 6.90 18.66
CA ILE A 22 13.35 5.85 18.69
C ILE A 22 12.44 6.03 19.92
N GLU A 23 13.01 6.30 21.10
CA GLU A 23 12.24 6.50 22.33
C GLU A 23 11.35 7.74 22.25
N ALA A 24 11.84 8.84 21.69
CA ALA A 24 11.02 10.03 21.43
C ALA A 24 9.84 9.75 20.49
N ARG A 25 10.06 8.96 19.43
CA ARG A 25 9.00 8.58 18.49
C ARG A 25 7.96 7.64 19.11
N ILE A 26 8.40 6.67 19.93
CA ILE A 26 7.48 5.80 20.68
C ILE A 26 6.58 6.66 21.59
N LEU A 27 7.18 7.59 22.33
CA LEU A 27 6.43 8.49 23.21
C LEU A 27 5.42 9.34 22.43
N ALA A 28 5.84 9.96 21.34
CA ALA A 28 4.96 10.77 20.48
C ALA A 28 3.81 9.96 19.86
N SER A 29 4.05 8.69 19.55
CA SER A 29 3.02 7.80 18.96
C SER A 29 1.92 7.38 19.95
N GLY A 30 2.17 7.48 21.26
CA GLY A 30 1.26 6.96 22.30
C GLY A 30 1.10 5.43 22.30
N MET A 31 1.92 4.70 21.55
CA MET A 31 1.84 3.23 21.43
C MET A 31 2.71 2.51 22.45
N MET A 32 2.34 1.27 22.76
CA MET A 32 3.26 0.34 23.41
C MET A 32 4.47 0.10 22.52
N LYS A 33 5.66 0.05 23.12
CA LYS A 33 6.95 -0.14 22.43
C LYS A 33 6.93 -1.31 21.43
N LYS A 34 6.31 -2.45 21.80
CA LYS A 34 6.19 -3.61 20.90
C LYS A 34 5.39 -3.28 19.63
N ASP A 35 4.26 -2.58 19.78
CA ASP A 35 3.32 -2.31 18.70
C ASP A 35 3.89 -1.23 17.79
N TYR A 36 4.57 -0.24 18.38
CA TYR A 36 5.32 0.75 17.63
C TYR A 36 6.36 0.08 16.72
N PHE A 37 7.17 -0.86 17.24
CA PHE A 37 8.17 -1.56 16.42
C PHE A 37 7.55 -2.41 15.32
N ILE A 38 6.50 -3.18 15.65
CA ILE A 38 5.82 -4.03 14.65
C ILE A 38 5.23 -3.16 13.54
N ARG A 39 4.49 -2.10 13.88
CA ARG A 39 3.88 -1.19 12.90
C ARG A 39 4.94 -0.43 12.10
N SER A 40 6.00 0.02 12.75
CA SER A 40 7.11 0.70 12.07
C SER A 40 7.88 -0.22 11.12
N CYS A 41 7.90 -1.54 11.34
CA CYS A 41 8.53 -2.48 10.41
C CYS A 41 7.63 -2.84 9.22
N ILE A 42 6.31 -2.90 9.42
CA ILE A 42 5.35 -3.32 8.38
C ILE A 42 4.92 -2.13 7.49
N TYR A 43 4.63 -0.98 8.09
CA TYR A 43 3.95 0.12 7.42
C TYR A 43 4.85 1.31 7.08
N ASN A 44 6.17 1.22 7.33
CA ASN A 44 7.06 2.29 6.91
C ASN A 44 7.09 2.39 5.38
N ARG A 45 7.22 3.61 4.86
CA ARG A 45 7.57 3.79 3.45
C ARG A 45 8.94 3.15 3.20
N ILE A 46 9.01 2.19 2.29
CA ILE A 46 10.27 1.54 1.91
C ILE A 46 11.14 2.56 1.18
N CYS A 47 12.31 2.87 1.76
CA CYS A 47 13.33 3.64 1.06
C CYS A 47 14.21 2.68 0.26
N VAL A 48 14.03 2.65 -1.05
CA VAL A 48 14.83 1.82 -1.95
C VAL A 48 16.17 2.51 -2.20
N VAL A 49 17.24 1.91 -1.70
CA VAL A 49 18.61 2.36 -2.04
C VAL A 49 18.89 1.95 -3.48
N GLY A 50 19.43 2.87 -4.29
CA GLY A 50 19.50 2.81 -5.76
C GLY A 50 20.37 1.71 -6.40
N LYS A 51 20.47 0.53 -5.79
CA LYS A 51 21.19 -0.62 -6.33
C LYS A 51 20.34 -1.33 -7.37
N LYS A 52 21.00 -1.83 -8.42
CA LYS A 52 20.35 -2.52 -9.55
C LYS A 52 19.54 -3.72 -9.07
N GLU A 53 20.10 -4.51 -8.16
CA GLU A 53 19.51 -5.75 -7.64
C GLU A 53 18.25 -5.48 -6.81
N THR A 54 18.14 -4.29 -6.21
CA THR A 54 17.00 -3.91 -5.36
C THR A 54 15.91 -3.22 -6.16
N ILE A 55 16.27 -2.43 -7.18
CA ILE A 55 15.30 -1.72 -8.03
C ILE A 55 14.62 -2.66 -9.04
N TYR A 56 15.38 -3.58 -9.65
CA TYR A 56 14.86 -4.40 -10.75
C TYR A 56 13.64 -5.26 -10.38
N PRO A 57 13.63 -5.95 -9.22
CA PRO A 57 12.45 -6.70 -8.78
C PRO A 57 11.22 -5.79 -8.65
N LEU A 58 11.39 -4.59 -8.11
CA LEU A 58 10.30 -3.63 -7.96
C LEU A 58 9.74 -3.19 -9.32
N VAL A 59 10.61 -2.85 -10.27
CA VAL A 59 10.21 -2.46 -11.64
C VAL A 59 9.48 -3.60 -12.33
N GLN A 60 9.95 -4.84 -12.18
CA GLN A 60 9.29 -6.02 -12.74
C GLN A 60 7.89 -6.23 -12.16
N THR A 61 7.73 -6.14 -10.84
CA THR A 61 6.42 -6.28 -10.18
C THR A 61 5.45 -5.19 -10.62
N VAL A 62 5.91 -3.94 -10.69
CA VAL A 62 5.07 -2.82 -11.14
C VAL A 62 4.65 -2.98 -12.60
N ASN A 63 5.56 -3.42 -13.47
CA ASN A 63 5.24 -3.67 -14.88
C ASN A 63 4.24 -4.82 -15.06
N ALA A 64 4.38 -5.90 -14.29
CA ALA A 64 3.43 -7.01 -14.31
C ALA A 64 2.02 -6.55 -13.88
N LEU A 65 1.94 -5.75 -12.82
CA LEU A 65 0.68 -5.19 -12.34
C LEU A 65 0.04 -4.23 -13.36
N TYR A 66 0.85 -3.39 -14.01
CA TYR A 66 0.39 -2.53 -15.10
C TYR A 66 -0.24 -3.33 -16.25
N LEU A 67 0.41 -4.42 -16.68
CA LEU A 67 -0.11 -5.27 -17.75
C LEU A 67 -1.43 -5.95 -17.37
N GLN A 68 -1.56 -6.41 -16.13
CA GLN A 68 -2.82 -6.99 -15.63
C GLN A 68 -3.96 -5.97 -15.63
N LEU A 69 -3.69 -4.75 -15.17
CA LEU A 69 -4.70 -3.68 -15.18
C LEU A 69 -5.11 -3.31 -16.61
N LEU A 70 -4.16 -3.29 -17.54
CA LEU A 70 -4.41 -3.02 -18.94
C LEU A 70 -5.27 -4.12 -19.59
N GLU A 71 -5.04 -5.37 -19.24
CA GLU A 71 -5.86 -6.50 -19.67
C GLU A 71 -7.28 -6.43 -19.09
N MET A 72 -7.42 -6.13 -17.80
CA MET A 72 -8.72 -5.89 -17.17
C MET A 72 -9.47 -4.75 -17.85
N GLN A 73 -8.80 -3.62 -18.13
CA GLN A 73 -9.41 -2.51 -18.84
C GLN A 73 -9.93 -2.94 -20.21
N LYS A 74 -9.13 -3.68 -20.98
CA LYS A 74 -9.54 -4.20 -22.28
C LYS A 74 -10.75 -5.14 -22.17
N ALA A 75 -10.83 -5.95 -21.13
CA ALA A 75 -12.00 -6.80 -20.89
C ALA A 75 -13.26 -5.97 -20.58
N PHE A 76 -13.13 -4.87 -19.83
CA PHE A 76 -14.25 -3.97 -19.55
C PHE A 76 -14.69 -3.13 -20.74
N THR A 77 -13.75 -2.68 -21.59
CA THR A 77 -14.06 -1.82 -22.75
C THR A 77 -14.29 -2.61 -24.05
N GLY A 78 -13.89 -3.89 -24.08
CA GLY A 78 -13.99 -4.78 -25.24
C GLY A 78 -15.21 -5.69 -25.23
N ALA A 79 -16.07 -5.61 -24.20
CA ALA A 79 -17.41 -6.19 -24.27
C ALA A 79 -18.21 -5.41 -25.33
N ASP A 80 -18.83 -6.13 -26.26
CA ASP A 80 -19.52 -5.60 -27.44
C ASP A 80 -20.37 -4.35 -27.11
N VAL A 81 -19.84 -3.21 -27.53
CA VAL A 81 -20.40 -1.87 -27.33
C VAL A 81 -21.85 -1.79 -27.85
N ASP A 82 -22.22 -2.62 -28.83
CA ASP A 82 -23.56 -2.63 -29.43
C ASP A 82 -24.64 -3.35 -28.60
N THR A 83 -24.30 -4.21 -27.63
CA THR A 83 -25.30 -4.86 -26.76
C THR A 83 -25.34 -4.29 -25.34
N VAL A 84 -24.30 -3.58 -24.92
CA VAL A 84 -24.13 -3.06 -23.55
C VAL A 84 -24.59 -1.62 -23.38
N VAL A 85 -24.45 -0.77 -24.39
CA VAL A 85 -24.76 0.69 -24.29
C VAL A 85 -26.23 0.96 -23.92
N THR A 86 -27.15 0.11 -24.36
CA THR A 86 -28.58 0.23 -24.04
C THR A 86 -28.94 -0.26 -22.63
N ALA A 87 -28.12 -1.12 -22.01
CA ALA A 87 -28.42 -1.75 -20.72
C ALA A 87 -27.60 -1.17 -19.54
N ILE A 88 -26.44 -0.55 -19.80
CA ILE A 88 -25.46 -0.18 -18.75
C ILE A 88 -25.38 1.33 -18.47
N SER A 89 -25.92 2.17 -19.36
CA SER A 89 -25.88 3.64 -19.20
C SER A 89 -26.47 4.15 -17.87
N ASP A 90 -27.36 3.38 -17.23
CA ASP A 90 -27.99 3.76 -15.95
C ASP A 90 -27.26 3.24 -14.69
N THR A 91 -26.19 2.44 -14.81
CA THR A 91 -25.57 1.76 -13.66
C THR A 91 -24.08 2.01 -13.45
N LEU A 92 -23.33 2.47 -14.46
CA LEU A 92 -21.93 2.82 -14.29
C LEU A 92 -21.76 4.31 -13.96
N PRO A 93 -20.99 4.66 -12.91
CA PRO A 93 -20.76 6.06 -12.55
C PRO A 93 -20.02 6.79 -13.68
N SER A 94 -20.44 8.02 -13.97
CA SER A 94 -19.80 8.86 -14.98
C SER A 94 -18.32 9.09 -14.66
N SER A 95 -17.53 9.42 -15.68
CA SER A 95 -16.11 9.77 -15.51
C SER A 95 -15.89 10.87 -14.47
N GLU A 96 -16.83 11.80 -14.34
CA GLU A 96 -16.80 12.87 -13.34
C GLU A 96 -17.04 12.34 -11.91
N ALA A 97 -18.00 11.44 -11.73
CA ALA A 97 -18.26 10.79 -10.45
C ALA A 97 -17.05 9.97 -9.96
N ILE A 98 -16.35 9.30 -10.89
CA ILE A 98 -15.11 8.57 -10.58
C ILE A 98 -13.99 9.52 -10.14
N LYS A 99 -13.83 10.67 -10.80
CA LYS A 99 -12.83 11.69 -10.42
C LYS A 99 -13.14 12.30 -9.05
N TYR A 100 -14.41 12.53 -8.75
CA TYR A 100 -14.84 13.03 -7.44
C TYR A 100 -14.48 12.02 -6.33
N LEU A 101 -14.81 10.74 -6.53
CA LEU A 101 -14.46 9.67 -5.60
C LEU A 101 -12.94 9.53 -5.41
N GLN A 102 -12.16 9.60 -6.50
CA GLN A 102 -10.70 9.61 -6.40
C GLN A 102 -10.18 10.77 -5.56
N THR A 103 -10.76 11.96 -5.72
CA THR A 103 -10.37 13.17 -4.98
C THR A 103 -10.69 13.02 -3.49
N GLU A 104 -11.89 12.53 -3.14
CA GLU A 104 -12.25 12.23 -1.75
C GLU A 104 -11.32 11.20 -1.11
N TYR A 105 -11.02 10.12 -1.83
CA TYR A 105 -10.15 9.07 -1.33
C TYR A 105 -8.72 9.58 -1.09
N ILE A 106 -8.20 10.41 -2.00
CA ILE A 106 -6.90 11.06 -1.85
C ILE A 106 -6.89 11.99 -0.64
N ASN A 107 -7.95 12.77 -0.41
CA ASN A 107 -8.08 13.66 0.74
C ASN A 107 -8.17 12.90 2.06
N MET A 108 -8.86 11.76 2.09
CA MET A 108 -8.91 10.90 3.28
C MET A 108 -7.54 10.28 3.56
N LEU A 109 -6.85 9.81 2.52
CA LEU A 109 -5.51 9.24 2.66
C LEU A 109 -4.49 10.29 3.11
N SER A 110 -4.55 11.52 2.60
CA SER A 110 -3.63 12.60 3.01
C SER A 110 -3.86 13.06 4.45
N ALA A 111 -5.06 12.88 5.01
CA ALA A 111 -5.34 13.14 6.42
C ALA A 111 -4.76 12.07 7.37
N LEU A 112 -4.42 10.88 6.86
CA LEU A 112 -3.90 9.75 7.63
C LEU A 112 -2.37 9.63 7.60
N PHE A 113 -1.68 10.33 6.69
CA PHE A 113 -0.22 10.30 6.48
C PHE A 113 0.44 11.64 6.72
#